data_AF-A0A5B8VYD2-F1
#
_entry.id   AF-A0A5B8VYD2-F1
#
_cell.length_a   1.000
_cell.length_b   1.000
_cell.length_c   1.000
_cell.angle_alpha   90.00
_cell.angle_beta   90.00
_cell.angle_gamma   90.00
#
_symmetry.space_group_name_H-M   'P 1'
#
loop_
_entity.id
_entity.type
_entity.pdbx_description
1 polymer ?
#
loop_
_entity_poly.entity_id
_entity_poly.type
_entity_poly.pdbx_seq_one_letter_code
_entity_poly.pdbx_strand_id
1 'polypeptide(L)' 'MIAIELSLKQLMDAVKQLSLSEKLKLNEMIWKDDMAIPSEHQKLVKDRKSKSDANPDLLLDWETASKKLVS' A
#
# COMPACT_ATOMS: atom_id res chain seq x y z
N MET A 1 -0.34 -24.63 20.23
CA MET A 1 -0.23 -23.25 19.74
C MET A 1 -1.28 -22.44 20.49
N ILE A 2 -0.87 -21.49 21.32
CA ILE A 2 -1.80 -20.68 22.12
C ILE A 2 -2.26 -19.52 21.23
N ALA A 3 -3.54 -19.50 20.87
CA ALA A 3 -4.12 -18.36 20.16
C ALA A 3 -4.36 -17.25 21.18
N ILE A 4 -3.56 -16.20 21.12
CA ILE A 4 -3.77 -14.99 21.91
C ILE A 4 -4.67 -14.08 21.08
N GLU A 5 -5.92 -13.91 21.50
CA GLU A 5 -6.82 -12.94 20.90
C GLU A 5 -6.42 -11.53 21.40
N LEU A 6 -5.72 -10.79 20.53
CA LEU A 6 -5.43 -9.38 20.76
C LEU A 6 -6.39 -8.53 19.95
N SER A 7 -7.03 -7.56 20.61
CA SER A 7 -7.65 -6.45 19.88
C SER A 7 -6.57 -5.66 19.13
N LEU A 8 -6.95 -5.04 18.01
CA LEU A 8 -6.04 -4.18 17.24
C LEU A 8 -5.40 -3.10 18.11
N LYS A 9 -6.15 -2.55 19.07
CA LYS A 9 -5.66 -1.56 20.03
C LYS A 9 -4.53 -2.13 20.91
N GLN A 10 -4.71 -3.32 21.48
CA GLN A 10 -3.68 -3.98 22.29
C GLN A 10 -2.43 -4.29 21.48
N LEU A 11 -2.60 -4.71 20.23
CA LEU A 11 -1.48 -4.93 19.31
C LEU A 11 -0.71 -3.62 19.04
N MET A 12 -1.42 -2.53 18.74
CA MET A 12 -0.80 -1.22 18.52
C MET A 12 -0.03 -0.73 19.75
N ASP A 13 -0.59 -0.92 20.95
CA ASP A 13 0.06 -0.51 22.19
C ASP A 13 1.33 -1.34 22.47
N ALA A 14 1.32 -2.64 22.16
CA ALA A 14 2.52 -3.48 22.22
C ALA A 14 3.59 -3.02 21.21
N VAL A 15 3.19 -2.72 19.96
CA VAL A 15 4.11 -2.21 18.93
C VAL A 15 4.75 -0.87 19.32
N LYS A 16 4.01 0.01 19.99
CA LYS A 16 4.56 1.29 20.49
C LYS A 16 5.69 1.09 21.49
N GLN A 17 5.58 0.08 22.34
CA GLN A 17 6.56 -0.25 23.40
C GLN A 17 7.84 -0.89 22.87
N LEU A 18 7.85 -1.36 21.61
CA LEU A 18 9.05 -1.91 20.99
C LEU A 18 10.16 -0.86 20.85
N SER A 19 11.41 -1.33 20.98
CA SER A 19 12.59 -0.55 20.65
C SER A 19 12.66 -0.25 19.15
N LEU A 20 13.49 0.72 18.76
CA LEU A 20 13.64 1.10 17.35
C LEU A 20 14.11 -0.08 16.47
N SER A 21 15.04 -0.89 16.96
CA SER A 21 15.57 -2.05 16.23
C SER A 21 14.53 -3.15 16.04
N GLU A 22 13.65 -3.37 17.02
CA GLU A 22 12.54 -4.32 16.92
C GLU A 22 11.45 -3.83 15.97
N LYS A 23 11.16 -2.53 15.96
CA LYS A 23 10.24 -1.92 14.98
C LYS A 23 10.73 -2.10 13.55
N LEU A 24 12.03 -1.94 13.31
CA LEU A 24 12.63 -2.17 11.99
C LEU A 24 12.49 -3.63 11.55
N LYS A 25 12.79 -4.58 12.44
CA LYS A 25 12.59 -6.01 12.15
C LYS A 25 11.13 -6.38 11.90
N LEU A 26 10.21 -5.80 12.67
CA LEU A 26 8.77 -5.98 12.46
C LEU A 26 8.33 -5.42 11.11
N ASN A 27 8.82 -4.24 10.74
CA ASN A 27 8.54 -3.62 9.46
C ASN A 27 9.05 -4.51 8.32
N GLU A 28 10.30 -4.95 8.38
CA GLU A 28 10.85 -5.91 7.41
C GLU A 28 9.96 -7.16 7.30
N MET A 29 9.53 -7.74 8.42
CA MET A 29 8.68 -8.93 8.39
C MET A 29 7.29 -8.67 7.79
N ILE A 30 6.68 -7.51 8.06
CA ILE A 30 5.41 -7.12 7.45
C ILE A 30 5.56 -6.97 5.93
N TRP A 31 6.66 -6.35 5.47
CA TRP A 31 6.91 -6.06 4.05
C TRP A 31 7.68 -7.15 3.29
N LYS A 32 8.11 -8.23 3.95
CA LYS A 32 8.93 -9.29 3.35
C LYS A 32 8.14 -10.26 2.48
N ASP A 33 6.87 -10.47 2.80
CA ASP A 33 6.01 -11.33 2.00
C ASP A 33 5.43 -10.57 0.80
N ASP A 34 5.01 -11.32 -0.21
CA ASP A 34 4.35 -10.82 -1.42
C ASP A 34 2.97 -10.25 -1.04
N MET A 35 2.97 -9.06 -0.46
CA MET A 35 1.75 -8.44 0.04
C MET A 35 0.84 -8.09 -1.13
N ALA A 36 -0.29 -8.78 -1.17
CA ALA A 36 -1.36 -8.44 -2.09
C ALA A 36 -1.70 -6.95 -1.94
N ILE A 37 -1.78 -6.25 -3.08
CA ILE A 37 -2.22 -4.85 -3.11
C ILE A 37 -3.54 -4.76 -2.35
N PRO A 38 -3.70 -3.87 -1.36
CA PRO A 38 -4.94 -3.81 -0.59
C PRO A 38 -6.15 -3.55 -1.50
N SER A 39 -7.29 -4.17 -1.18
CA SER A 39 -8.49 -4.16 -2.03
C SER A 39 -8.98 -2.75 -2.38
N GLU A 40 -8.80 -1.80 -1.47
CA GLU A 40 -9.11 -0.38 -1.66
C GLU A 40 -8.26 0.26 -2.77
N HIS A 41 -6.95 0.00 -2.77
CA HIS A 41 -6.05 0.47 -3.83
C HIS A 41 -6.35 -0.22 -5.15
N GLN A 42 -6.68 -1.52 -5.13
CA GLN A 42 -7.11 -2.23 -6.34
C GLN A 42 -8.38 -1.59 -6.93
N LYS A 43 -9.36 -1.26 -6.09
CA LYS A 43 -10.60 -0.61 -6.52
C LYS A 43 -10.31 0.76 -7.14
N LEU A 44 -9.47 1.57 -6.50
CA LEU A 44 -9.07 2.87 -7.03
C LEU A 44 -8.46 2.76 -8.43
N VAL A 45 -7.57 1.80 -8.64
CA VAL A 45 -6.94 1.57 -9.95
C VAL A 45 -7.96 1.08 -10.97
N LYS A 46 -8.84 0.15 -10.61
CA LYS A 46 -9.91 -0.36 -11.48
C LYS A 46 -10.86 0.76 -11.91
N ASP A 47 -11.26 1.63 -10.99
CA ASP A 47 -12.15 2.76 -11.28
C ASP A 47 -11.48 3.76 -12.24
N ARG A 48 -10.18 4.03 -12.06
CA ARG A 48 -9.41 4.89 -12.99
C ARG A 48 -9.34 4.28 -14.38
N LYS A 49 -9.04 2.97 -14.45
CA LYS A 49 -8.98 2.25 -15.73
C LYS A 49 -10.34 2.25 -16.45
N SER A 50 -11.42 1.97 -15.73
CA SER A 50 -12.76 2.01 -16.33
C SER A 50 -13.12 3.39 -16.88
N LYS A 51 -12.71 4.46 -16.20
CA LYS A 51 -12.91 5.84 -16.68
C LYS A 51 -12.10 6.14 -17.94
N SER A 52 -10.85 5.69 -18.01
CA SER A 52 -10.01 5.88 -19.20
C SER A 52 -10.48 5.02 -20.38
N ASP A 53 -10.97 3.81 -20.12
CA ASP A 53 -11.51 2.94 -21.16
C ASP A 53 -12.77 3.56 -21.79
N ALA A 54 -13.59 4.24 -20.98
CA ALA A 54 -14.77 4.98 -21.44
C ALA A 54 -14.46 6.35 -22.07
N ASN A 55 -13.36 6.98 -21.67
CA ASN A 55 -12.90 8.25 -22.22
C ASN A 55 -11.36 8.25 -22.39
N PRO A 56 -10.85 7.83 -23.55
CA PRO A 56 -9.42 7.76 -23.82
C PRO A 56 -8.70 9.10 -23.73
N ASP A 57 -9.40 10.23 -23.88
CA ASP A 57 -8.82 11.57 -23.79
C ASP A 57 -8.36 11.93 -22.36
N LEU A 58 -8.78 11.14 -21.35
CA LEU A 58 -8.27 11.25 -19.97
C LEU A 58 -6.85 10.71 -19.83
N LEU A 59 -6.34 9.96 -20.81
CA LEU A 59 -4.98 9.45 -20.81
C LEU A 59 -4.07 10.42 -21.53
N LEU A 60 -2.93 10.70 -20.91
CA LEU A 60 -1.83 11.37 -21.57
C LEU A 60 -0.87 10.31 -22.13
N ASP A 61 -0.38 10.58 -23.33
CA ASP A 61 0.75 9.86 -23.88
C ASP A 61 1.96 9.92 -22.93
N TRP A 62 2.61 8.79 -22.72
CA TRP A 62 3.70 8.64 -21.74
C TRP A 62 4.94 9.45 -22.13
N GLU A 63 5.28 9.52 -23.42
CA GLU A 63 6.38 10.34 -23.92
C GLU A 63 6.12 11.84 -23.72
N THR A 64 4.87 12.25 -23.80
CA THR A 64 4.45 13.64 -23.55
C THR A 64 4.40 13.97 -22.05
N ALA A 65 3.92 13.04 -21.22
CA ALA A 65 3.82 13.22 -19.77
C ALA A 65 5.20 13.18 -19.08
N SER A 66 6.09 12.28 -19.49
CA SER A 66 7.41 12.09 -18.87
C SER A 66 8.31 13.33 -19.01
N LYS A 67 8.19 14.07 -20.11
CA LYS A 67 8.90 15.35 -20.32
C LYS A 67 8.57 16.42 -19.27
N LYS A 68 7.42 16.31 -18.58
CA LYS A 68 7.02 17.23 -17.50
C LYS A 68 7.50 16.78 -16.11
N LEU A 69 8.02 15.57 -15.98
CA LEU A 69 8.53 15.02 -14.71
C LEU A 69 10.00 15.37 -14.47
N VAL A 70 10.71 15.81 -15.50
CA VAL A 70 12.09 16.30 -15.40
C VAL A 70 12.03 17.79 -15.08
N SER A 71 11.87 18.11 -13.80
CA SER A 71 12.07 19.47 -13.25
C SER A 71 12.91 19.39 -11.99
#